data_AF-X1III8-F1
#
_entry.id   AF-X1III8-F1
#
_cell.length_a   1.000
_cell.length_b   1.000
_cell.length_c   1.000
_cell.angle_alpha   90.00
_cell.angle_beta   90.00
_cell.angle_gamma   90.00
#
_symmetry.space_group_name_H-M   'P 1'
#
loop_
_entity.id
_entity.type
_entity.pdbx_description
1 polymer ?
#
loop_
_entity_poly.entity_id
_entity_poly.type
_entity_poly.pdbx_seq_one_letter_code
_entity_poly.pdbx_strand_id
1 'polypeptide(L)' 'SDVQCTVCHKYINIARENIIVCPFCGSVFHYLCVAYWINKYNSCPMCSNHFLDPNLGLFEDQEGE' A
#
# COMPACT_ATOMS: atom_id res chain seq x y z
N SER A 1 17.43 -5.52 8.06
CA SER A 1 16.16 -6.23 7.82
C SER A 1 15.83 -6.08 6.36
N ASP A 2 15.86 -7.16 5.60
CA ASP A 2 15.46 -7.15 4.20
C ASP A 2 13.92 -7.09 4.13
N VAL A 3 13.38 -6.13 3.37
CA VAL A 3 11.94 -5.98 3.19
C VAL A 3 11.48 -6.94 2.10
N GLN A 4 10.49 -7.78 2.39
CA GLN A 4 9.93 -8.74 1.44
C GLN A 4 8.47 -8.38 1.12
N CYS A 5 8.14 -8.36 -0.17
CA CYS A 5 6.78 -8.15 -0.62
C CYS A 5 5.95 -9.39 -0.29
N THR A 6 4.91 -9.23 0.53
CA THR A 6 4.07 -10.36 0.97
C THR A 6 3.12 -10.87 -0.11
N VAL A 7 3.03 -10.20 -1.26
CA VAL A 7 2.22 -10.65 -2.40
C VAL A 7 3.03 -11.56 -3.34
N CYS A 8 4.24 -11.15 -3.72
CA CYS A 8 5.06 -11.92 -4.66
C CYS A 8 6.18 -12.73 -3.98
N HIS A 9 6.36 -12.55 -2.67
CA HIS A 9 7.39 -13.16 -1.84
C HIS A 9 8.83 -12.85 -2.26
N LYS A 10 9.04 -11.80 -3.09
CA LYS A 10 10.38 -11.33 -3.48
C LYS A 10 10.82 -10.17 -2.58
N TYR A 11 12.13 -10.05 -2.42
CA TYR A 11 12.73 -8.90 -1.74
C TYR A 11 12.45 -7.61 -2.51
N ILE A 12 12.25 -6.53 -1.75
CA ILE A 12 11.98 -5.20 -2.26
C ILE A 12 13.27 -4.38 -2.21
N ASN A 13 13.68 -3.87 -3.37
CA ASN A 13 14.75 -2.90 -3.46
C ASN A 13 14.17 -1.49 -3.34
N ILE A 14 14.10 -0.98 -2.10
CA ILE A 14 13.51 0.32 -1.76
C ILE A 14 14.20 1.48 -2.52
N ALA A 15 15.46 1.32 -2.93
CA ALA A 15 16.21 2.34 -3.68
C ALA A 15 15.89 2.36 -5.18
N ARG A 16 15.25 1.33 -5.74
CA ARG A 16 15.00 1.18 -7.18
C ARG A 16 13.55 0.92 -7.55
N GLU A 17 12.75 0.43 -6.62
CA GLU A 17 11.39 -0.02 -6.87
C GLU A 17 10.37 0.92 -6.20
N ASN A 18 9.24 1.13 -6.86
CA ASN A 18 8.12 1.85 -6.26
C ASN A 18 7.40 0.94 -5.26
N ILE A 19 7.20 1.45 -4.05
CA ILE A 19 6.59 0.71 -2.95
C ILE A 19 5.34 1.41 -2.44
N ILE A 20 4.44 0.62 -1.88
CA ILE A 20 3.30 1.10 -1.10
C ILE A 20 3.44 0.53 0.31
N VAL A 21 3.25 1.39 1.30
CA VAL A 21 3.19 1.00 2.70
C VAL A 21 1.74 1.12 3.17
N CYS A 22 1.22 0.08 3.79
CA CYS A 22 -0.10 0.14 4.40
C CYS A 22 -0.04 1.05 5.64
N PRO A 23 -0.87 2.12 5.72
CA PRO A 23 -0.82 3.06 6.84
C PRO A 23 -1.30 2.44 8.16
N PHE A 24 -2.06 1.34 8.11
CA PHE A 24 -2.65 0.71 9.30
C PHE A 24 -1.72 -0.31 9.98
N CYS A 25 -1.02 -1.13 9.18
CA CYS A 25 -0.20 -2.23 9.69
C CYS A 25 1.29 -2.09 9.34
N GLY A 26 1.67 -1.08 8.55
CA GLY A 26 3.07 -0.87 8.14
C GLY A 26 3.60 -1.89 7.14
N SER A 27 2.77 -2.79 6.61
CA SER A 27 3.21 -3.79 5.62
C SER A 27 3.63 -3.10 4.32
N VAL A 28 4.74 -3.57 3.74
CA VAL A 28 5.35 -2.99 2.53
C VAL A 28 5.14 -3.93 1.36
N PHE A 29 4.76 -3.36 0.22
CA PHE A 29 4.48 -4.10 -1.00
C PHE A 29 5.11 -3.39 -2.21
N HIS A 30 5.41 -4.15 -3.26
CA HIS A 30 5.64 -3.55 -4.58
C HIS A 30 4.36 -2.87 -5.06
N TYR A 31 4.49 -1.66 -5.61
CA TYR A 31 3.38 -0.87 -6.14
C TYR A 31 2.47 -1.71 -7.05
N LEU A 32 3.04 -2.38 -8.07
CA LEU A 32 2.26 -3.17 -9.03
C LEU A 32 1.61 -4.40 -8.40
N CYS A 33 2.27 -5.04 -7.42
CA CYS A 33 1.74 -6.23 -6.78
C CYS A 33 0.49 -5.91 -5.94
N VAL A 34 0.53 -4.82 -5.18
CA VAL A 34 -0.61 -4.43 -4.35
C VAL A 34 -1.66 -3.64 -5.13
N ALA A 35 -1.30 -2.92 -6.19
CA ALA A 35 -2.26 -2.19 -7.02
C ALA A 35 -3.33 -3.11 -7.63
N TYR A 36 -2.94 -4.29 -8.13
CA TYR A 36 -3.91 -5.27 -8.64
C TYR A 36 -4.86 -5.77 -7.54
N TRP A 37 -4.33 -5.98 -6.33
CA TRP A 37 -5.13 -6.40 -5.18
C TRP A 37 -6.11 -5.32 -4.74
N ILE A 38 -5.65 -4.08 -4.59
CA ILE A 38 -6.47 -2.94 -4.19
C ILE A 38 -7.56 -2.67 -5.25
N ASN A 39 -7.24 -2.78 -6.54
CA ASN A 39 -8.23 -2.60 -7.60
C ASN A 39 -9.41 -3.59 -7.49
N LYS A 40 -9.15 -4.81 -7.00
CA LYS A 40 -10.17 -5.85 -6.89
C LYS A 40 -10.90 -5.88 -5.55
N TYR A 41 -10.20 -5.61 -4.46
CA TYR A 41 -10.71 -5.82 -3.09
C TYR A 41 -10.69 -4.56 -2.21
N ASN A 42 -10.06 -3.48 -2.67
CA ASN A 42 -9.82 -2.23 -1.93
C ASN A 42 -9.21 -2.43 -0.53
N SER A 43 -8.56 -3.57 -0.24
CA SER A 43 -8.14 -3.94 1.11
C SER A 43 -6.68 -4.33 1.19
N CYS A 44 -6.10 -4.22 2.38
CA CYS A 44 -4.75 -4.68 2.63
C CYS A 44 -4.68 -6.21 2.71
N PRO A 45 -3.79 -6.88 1.96
CA PRO A 45 -3.63 -8.34 2.03
C PRO A 45 -3.27 -8.85 3.43
N MET A 46 -2.69 -8.00 4.28
CA MET A 46 -2.14 -8.38 5.59
C MET A 46 -3.09 -8.12 6.75
N CYS A 47 -3.83 -7.01 6.72
CA CYS A 47 -4.71 -6.61 7.83
C CYS A 47 -6.18 -6.40 7.42
N SER A 48 -6.51 -6.59 6.13
CA SER A 48 -7.86 -6.42 5.57
C SER A 48 -8.45 -5.01 5.67
N ASN A 49 -7.71 -4.02 6.17
CA ASN A 49 -8.18 -2.64 6.20
C ASN A 49 -8.26 -2.04 4.80
N HIS A 50 -9.25 -1.17 4.56
CA HIS A 50 -9.43 -0.56 3.25
C HIS A 50 -8.42 0.55 2.98
N PHE A 51 -7.82 0.55 1.79
CA PHE A 51 -6.83 1.56 1.40
C PHE A 51 -7.50 2.87 0.99
N LEU A 52 -8.59 2.79 0.23
CA LEU A 52 -9.34 3.94 -0.25
C LEU A 52 -10.65 3.99 0.53
N ASP A 53 -10.63 4.64 1.69
CA ASP A 53 -11.83 5.00 2.42
C ASP A 53 -11.94 6.53 2.45
N PRO A 54 -12.95 7.12 1.80
CA PRO A 54 -13.13 8.56 1.75
C PRO A 54 -13.38 9.19 3.14
N ASN A 55 -13.78 8.40 4.13
CA ASN A 55 -13.99 8.86 5.50
C ASN A 55 -12.72 8.77 6.37
N LEU A 56 -11.62 8.23 5.84
CA LEU A 56 -10.40 8.06 6.63
C LEU A 56 -9.60 9.34 6.83
N GLY A 57 -9.99 10.44 6.16
CA GLY A 57 -9.30 11.73 6.26
C GLY A 57 -7.84 11.69 5.80
N LEU A 58 -7.44 10.67 5.02
CA LEU A 58 -6.06 10.55 4.49
C LEU A 58 -5.80 11.45 3.29
N PHE A 59 -6.85 11.95 2.67
CA PHE A 59 -6.77 13.00 1.66
C PHE A 59 -7.04 14.30 2.40
N GLU A 60 -5.99 14.97 2.88
CA GLU A 60 -6.10 16.40 3.16
C GLU A 60 -6.35 17.06 1.80
N ASP A 61 -7.56 17.60 1.59
CA ASP A 61 -7.83 18.46 0.46
C ASP A 61 -6.78 19.56 0.47
N GLN A 62 -5.85 19.54 -0.50
CA GLN A 62 -5.11 20.73 -0.87
C GLN A 62 -6.10 21.67 -1.55
N GLU A 63 -6.94 22.34 -0.75
CA GLU A 63 -7.62 23.57 -1.11
C GLU A 63 -6.54 24.66 -1.24
N GLY A 64 -5.82 24.63 -2.36
CA GLY A 64 -4.90 25.68 -2.77
C GLY A 64 -5.66 26.77 -3.51
N GLU A 65 -5.94 27.85 -2.79
CA GLU A 65 -6.15 29.27 -3.13
C GLU A 65 -6.36 29.69 -4.61
#